data_AF-A0A1C6SBP0-F1
#
_entry.id   AF-A0A1C6SBP0-F1
#
_cell.length_a   1.000
_cell.length_b   1.000
_cell.length_c   1.000
_cell.angle_alpha   90.00
_cell.angle_beta   90.00
_cell.angle_gamma   90.00
#
_symmetry.space_group_name_H-M   'P 1'
#
loop_
_entity.id
_entity.type
_entity.pdbx_description
1 polymer ?
#
loop_
_entity_poly.entity_id
_entity_poly.type
_entity_poly.pdbx_seq_one_letter_code
_entity_poly.pdbx_strand_id
1 'polypeptide(L)'
;MNERDTAVWWAKVRSGGPQRASAGSPSPAGMRRLIEADAQSVWLLPNIPSSAGPQVLAEYRQQAVTLQDAAGTLRVLASCLRCCWPDPGTDPWPGQPADLARVDRVLEQLTPGRDQRSRQRLLTAALRRLEAARWVLQTAGRVRLGPRVATWGPLELSTVRELWRMIPDPDSDMRPQRQEAR
;
A
#
# COMPACT_ATOMS: atom_id res chain seq x y z
N MET A 1 -23.48 -15.47 12.01
CA MET A 1 -22.69 -16.07 10.91
C MET A 1 -22.32 -17.47 11.36
N ASN A 2 -22.50 -18.49 10.51
CA ASN A 2 -22.17 -19.86 10.90
C ASN A 2 -20.67 -20.17 10.64
N GLU A 3 -20.22 -21.35 11.06
CA GLU A 3 -18.82 -21.79 10.91
C GLU A 3 -18.41 -21.92 9.43
N ARG A 4 -19.30 -22.44 8.58
CA ARG A 4 -19.06 -22.60 7.14
C ARG A 4 -18.83 -21.26 6.44
N ASP A 5 -19.64 -20.26 6.75
CA ASP A 5 -19.50 -18.90 6.22
C ASP A 5 -18.16 -18.29 6.64
N THR A 6 -17.77 -18.51 7.90
CA THR A 6 -16.50 -18.06 8.45
C THR A 6 -15.32 -18.73 7.73
N ALA A 7 -15.40 -20.05 7.50
CA ALA A 7 -14.38 -20.80 6.76
C ALA A 7 -14.23 -20.30 5.31
N VAL A 8 -15.33 -19.96 4.63
CA VAL A 8 -15.29 -19.38 3.28
C VAL A 8 -14.55 -18.04 3.27
N TRP A 9 -14.79 -17.17 4.27
CA TRP A 9 -14.04 -15.93 4.39
C TRP A 9 -12.54 -16.18 4.60
N TRP A 10 -12.19 -17.11 5.48
CA TRP A 10 -10.78 -17.48 5.69
C TRP A 10 -10.12 -18.03 4.42
N ALA A 11 -10.82 -18.86 3.64
CA ALA A 11 -10.32 -19.36 2.38
C ALA A 11 -10.05 -18.23 1.37
N LYS A 12 -10.97 -17.28 1.22
CA LYS A 12 -10.81 -16.10 0.35
C LYS A 12 -9.62 -15.23 0.79
N VAL A 13 -9.49 -14.98 2.08
CA VAL A 13 -8.41 -14.14 2.62
C VAL A 13 -7.05 -14.81 2.43
N ARG A 14 -6.95 -16.12 2.63
CA ARG A 14 -5.71 -16.88 2.41
C ARG A 14 -5.30 -16.93 0.94
N SER A 15 -6.25 -17.08 0.02
CA SER A 15 -5.94 -17.18 -1.41
C SER A 15 -5.70 -15.82 -2.07
N GLY A 16 -6.44 -14.79 -1.68
CA GLY A 16 -6.45 -13.48 -2.37
C GLY A 16 -6.02 -12.29 -1.53
N GLY A 17 -5.66 -12.48 -0.26
CA GLY A 17 -5.37 -11.38 0.67
C GLY A 17 -6.64 -10.66 1.17
N PRO A 18 -6.54 -9.40 1.62
CA PRO A 18 -7.67 -8.63 2.15
C PRO A 18 -8.91 -8.68 1.24
N GLN A 19 -10.09 -8.91 1.83
CA GLN A 19 -11.34 -9.06 1.08
C GLN A 19 -12.30 -7.91 1.37
N ARG A 20 -12.96 -7.39 0.32
CA ARG A 20 -13.97 -6.33 0.45
C ARG A 20 -15.36 -6.92 0.71
N ALA A 21 -16.12 -6.29 1.59
CA ALA A 21 -17.51 -6.63 1.91
C ALA A 21 -18.36 -5.35 2.07
N SER A 22 -19.69 -5.50 2.11
CA SER A 22 -20.59 -4.41 2.45
C SER A 22 -20.39 -3.98 3.91
N ALA A 23 -20.59 -2.69 4.22
CA ALA A 23 -20.51 -2.18 5.58
C ALA A 23 -21.44 -2.93 6.56
N GLY A 24 -22.60 -3.38 6.09
CA GLY A 24 -23.56 -4.17 6.89
C GLY A 24 -23.22 -5.66 7.02
N SER A 25 -22.21 -6.16 6.31
CA SER A 25 -21.83 -7.57 6.39
C SER A 25 -21.28 -7.90 7.79
N PRO A 26 -21.71 -9.01 8.43
CA PRO A 26 -21.20 -9.39 9.75
C PRO A 26 -19.70 -9.69 9.70
N SER A 27 -18.99 -9.48 10.81
CA SER A 27 -17.55 -9.78 10.90
C SER A 27 -17.34 -11.28 11.16
N PRO A 28 -16.58 -12.00 10.32
CA PRO A 28 -16.17 -13.35 10.63
C PRO A 28 -15.27 -13.36 11.87
N ALA A 29 -15.33 -14.44 12.66
CA ALA A 29 -14.49 -14.60 13.84
C ALA A 29 -12.99 -14.60 13.46
N GLY A 30 -12.16 -13.93 14.26
CA GLY A 30 -10.72 -13.81 14.02
C GLY A 30 -10.33 -12.84 12.89
N MET A 31 -11.29 -12.09 12.33
CA MET A 31 -11.02 -11.06 11.33
C MET A 31 -11.20 -9.65 11.88
N ARG A 32 -10.28 -8.77 11.50
CA ARG A 32 -10.35 -7.32 11.73
C ARG A 32 -11.06 -6.65 10.55
N ARG A 33 -11.90 -5.67 10.87
CA ARG A 33 -12.59 -4.81 9.90
C ARG A 33 -11.84 -3.50 9.74
N LEU A 34 -11.60 -3.09 8.51
CA LEU A 34 -11.17 -1.73 8.18
C LEU A 34 -12.28 -1.05 7.40
N ILE A 35 -12.69 0.12 7.87
CA ILE A 35 -13.72 0.92 7.21
C ILE A 35 -13.08 1.60 6.00
N GLU A 36 -13.78 1.55 4.87
CA GLU A 36 -13.38 2.27 3.66
C GLU A 36 -13.62 3.77 3.79
N ALA A 37 -12.90 4.60 3.04
CA ALA A 37 -13.07 6.05 3.04
C ALA A 37 -14.51 6.52 2.76
N ASP A 38 -15.28 5.74 1.99
CA ASP A 38 -16.70 6.01 1.68
C ASP A 38 -17.69 5.52 2.74
N ALA A 39 -17.22 4.78 3.75
CA ALA A 39 -18.00 4.08 4.77
C ALA A 39 -19.10 3.12 4.21
N GLN A 40 -19.15 2.87 2.91
CA GLN A 40 -20.10 1.96 2.26
C GLN A 40 -19.62 0.52 2.26
N SER A 41 -18.30 0.34 2.41
CA SER A 41 -17.66 -0.96 2.39
C SER A 41 -16.64 -1.10 3.51
N VAL A 42 -16.31 -2.36 3.81
CA VAL A 42 -15.25 -2.72 4.73
C VAL A 42 -14.28 -3.67 4.08
N TRP A 43 -13.05 -3.67 4.56
CA TRP A 43 -12.07 -4.70 4.27
C TRP A 43 -11.93 -5.64 5.45
N LEU A 44 -11.94 -6.93 5.17
CA LEU A 44 -11.73 -8.00 6.14
C LEU A 44 -10.31 -8.53 5.98
N LEU A 45 -9.57 -8.50 7.10
CA LEU A 45 -8.20 -8.96 7.21
C LEU A 45 -8.07 -9.90 8.40
N PRO A 46 -7.11 -10.84 8.40
CA PRO A 46 -6.84 -11.64 9.58
C PRO A 46 -6.43 -10.73 10.73
N ASN A 47 -6.98 -10.99 11.93
CA ASN A 47 -6.50 -10.36 13.15
C ASN A 47 -5.29 -11.13 13.67
N ILE A 48 -4.11 -10.81 13.12
CA ILE A 48 -2.85 -11.47 13.50
C ILE A 48 -2.32 -10.79 14.77
N PRO A 49 -2.04 -11.55 15.85
CA PRO A 49 -1.41 -10.98 17.04
C PRO A 49 -0.07 -10.33 16.69
N SER A 50 0.26 -9.21 17.32
CA SER A 50 1.55 -8.53 17.11
C SER A 50 2.76 -9.41 17.45
N SER A 51 2.59 -10.41 18.32
CA SER A 51 3.61 -11.40 18.65
C SER A 51 3.87 -12.42 17.53
N ALA A 52 2.93 -12.61 16.59
CA ALA A 52 3.10 -13.52 15.45
C ALA A 52 3.87 -12.84 14.30
N GLY A 53 5.03 -12.26 14.65
CA GLY A 53 5.91 -11.53 13.73
C GLY A 53 6.85 -12.44 12.93
N PRO A 54 7.80 -11.85 12.17
CA PRO A 54 8.74 -12.58 11.33
C PRO A 54 9.57 -13.63 12.06
N GLN A 55 9.91 -13.41 13.34
CA GLN A 55 10.63 -14.38 14.16
C GLN A 55 9.82 -15.66 14.34
N VAL A 56 8.54 -15.53 14.69
CA VAL A 56 7.62 -16.67 14.81
C VAL A 56 7.46 -17.37 13.45
N LEU A 57 7.31 -16.63 12.35
CA LEU A 57 7.25 -17.25 11.02
C LEU A 57 8.53 -18.04 10.69
N ALA A 58 9.71 -17.51 11.06
CA ALA A 58 10.98 -18.19 10.87
C ALA A 58 11.10 -19.47 11.71
N GLU A 59 10.59 -19.50 12.94
CA GLU A 59 10.52 -20.72 13.78
C GLU A 59 9.76 -21.85 13.07
N TYR A 60 8.66 -21.52 12.39
CA TYR A 60 7.86 -22.47 11.61
C TYR A 60 8.39 -22.71 10.19
N ARG A 61 9.57 -22.17 9.84
CA ARG A 61 10.14 -22.20 8.48
C ARG A 61 9.15 -21.69 7.41
N GLN A 62 8.25 -20.80 7.81
CA GLN A 62 7.33 -20.10 6.92
C GLN A 62 8.02 -18.83 6.41
N GLN A 63 8.00 -18.63 5.10
CA GLN A 63 8.44 -17.36 4.53
C GLN A 63 7.34 -16.33 4.72
N ALA A 64 7.67 -15.18 5.32
CA ALA A 64 6.78 -14.03 5.27
C ALA A 64 6.49 -13.72 3.79
N VAL A 65 5.22 -13.46 3.47
CA VAL A 65 4.82 -13.04 2.11
C VAL A 65 5.35 -11.62 1.90
N THR A 66 6.62 -11.53 1.53
CA THR A 66 7.27 -10.26 1.21
C THR A 66 6.92 -9.90 -0.23
N LEU A 67 6.64 -8.62 -0.47
CA LEU A 67 6.61 -8.11 -1.83
C LEU A 67 8.04 -8.20 -2.36
N GLN A 68 8.34 -9.23 -3.15
CA GLN A 68 9.64 -9.32 -3.83
C GLN A 68 9.81 -8.10 -4.71
N ASP A 69 10.99 -7.45 -4.69
CA ASP A 69 11.28 -6.33 -5.58
C ASP A 69 11.51 -6.82 -7.02
N ALA A 70 10.46 -7.33 -7.63
CA ALA A 70 10.48 -7.72 -9.02
C ALA A 70 10.56 -6.47 -9.89
N ALA A 71 11.76 -6.13 -10.35
CA ALA A 71 12.07 -5.09 -11.33
C ALA A 71 11.64 -3.66 -10.95
N GLY A 72 11.67 -3.30 -9.65
CA GLY A 72 11.35 -1.95 -9.17
C GLY A 72 9.91 -1.75 -8.69
N THR A 73 9.20 -2.83 -8.36
CA THR A 73 7.84 -2.74 -7.79
C THR A 73 7.84 -2.00 -6.46
N LEU A 74 8.87 -2.18 -5.64
CA LEU A 74 8.98 -1.45 -4.37
C LEU A 74 9.16 0.06 -4.58
N ARG A 75 9.84 0.49 -5.65
CA ARG A 75 9.98 1.92 -5.98
C ARG A 75 8.65 2.55 -6.38
N VAL A 76 7.80 1.79 -7.08
CA VAL A 76 6.43 2.23 -7.40
C VAL A 76 5.56 2.28 -6.14
N LEU A 77 5.68 1.31 -5.23
CA LEU A 77 5.00 1.37 -3.94
C LEU A 77 5.45 2.57 -3.10
N ALA A 78 6.75 2.85 -3.05
CA ALA A 78 7.31 4.02 -2.40
C ALA A 78 6.74 5.33 -3.00
N SER A 79 6.67 5.41 -4.33
CA SER A 79 6.06 6.56 -5.02
C SER A 79 4.58 6.73 -4.65
N CYS A 80 3.83 5.62 -4.58
CA CYS A 80 2.44 5.65 -4.13
C CYS A 80 2.31 6.08 -2.66
N LEU A 81 3.18 5.57 -1.77
CA LEU A 81 3.22 5.96 -0.35
C LEU A 81 3.43 7.47 -0.20
N ARG A 82 4.41 8.03 -0.89
CA ARG A 82 4.65 9.48 -0.84
C ARG A 82 3.44 10.30 -1.26
N CYS A 83 2.79 9.91 -2.35
CA CYS A 83 1.68 10.68 -2.91
C CYS A 83 0.35 10.48 -2.16
N CYS A 84 0.12 9.28 -1.61
CA CYS A 84 -1.15 8.90 -1.01
C CYS A 84 -1.15 9.00 0.53
N TRP A 85 0.00 9.20 1.16
CA TRP A 85 0.16 9.39 2.60
C TRP A 85 0.95 10.67 2.86
N PRO A 86 0.28 11.84 2.86
CA PRO A 86 0.96 13.13 2.89
C PRO A 86 1.60 13.46 4.24
N ASP A 87 1.09 12.90 5.34
CA ASP A 87 1.64 13.07 6.67
C ASP A 87 2.00 11.71 7.29
N PRO A 88 3.30 11.39 7.45
CA PRO A 88 3.75 10.12 8.02
C PRO A 88 3.36 9.98 9.51
N GLY A 89 2.96 11.06 10.19
CA GLY A 89 2.43 11.02 11.55
C GLY A 89 1.06 10.34 11.68
N THR A 90 0.30 10.29 10.59
CA THR A 90 -1.06 9.71 10.55
C THR A 90 -1.09 8.23 10.20
N ASP A 91 -2.27 7.60 10.29
CA ASP A 91 -2.48 6.24 9.78
C ASP A 91 -2.43 6.26 8.23
N PRO A 92 -1.65 5.37 7.59
CA PRO A 92 -1.61 5.29 6.13
C PRO A 92 -2.91 4.79 5.49
N TRP A 93 -3.80 4.11 6.22
CA TRP A 93 -5.12 3.70 5.73
C TRP A 93 -6.20 4.72 6.11
N PRO A 94 -7.15 5.07 5.22
CA PRO A 94 -7.36 4.57 3.85
C PRO A 94 -6.50 5.22 2.76
N GLY A 95 -5.59 6.13 3.17
CA GLY A 95 -4.80 6.94 2.26
C GLY A 95 -5.64 7.95 1.48
N GLN A 96 -4.98 8.97 0.95
CA GLN A 96 -5.58 9.95 0.05
C GLN A 96 -5.39 9.50 -1.41
N PRO A 97 -6.40 9.64 -2.28
CA PRO A 97 -6.21 9.42 -3.71
C PRO A 97 -5.20 10.42 -4.31
N ALA A 98 -4.30 9.92 -5.14
CA ALA A 98 -3.34 10.73 -5.88
C ALA A 98 -3.39 10.44 -7.38
N ASP A 99 -3.13 11.46 -8.19
CA ASP A 99 -3.06 11.33 -9.65
C ASP A 99 -1.81 10.55 -10.06
N LEU A 100 -1.94 9.68 -11.07
CA LEU A 100 -0.83 8.85 -11.56
C LEU A 100 0.34 9.68 -12.09
N ALA A 101 0.08 10.89 -12.60
CA ALA A 101 1.13 11.82 -13.03
C ALA A 101 2.02 12.25 -11.85
N ARG A 102 1.44 12.46 -10.67
CA ARG A 102 2.19 12.81 -9.45
C ARG A 102 3.05 11.64 -8.99
N VAL A 103 2.52 10.42 -9.09
CA VAL A 103 3.27 9.18 -8.80
C VAL A 103 4.42 8.97 -9.78
N ASP A 104 4.22 9.24 -11.08
CA ASP A 104 5.29 9.13 -12.09
C ASP A 104 6.44 10.09 -11.84
N ARG A 105 6.16 11.32 -11.36
CA ARG A 105 7.20 12.29 -10.98
C ARG A 105 8.09 11.80 -9.84
N VAL A 106 7.49 11.24 -8.78
CA VAL A 106 8.28 10.66 -7.68
C VAL A 106 9.08 9.45 -8.18
N LEU A 107 8.48 8.62 -9.06
CA LEU A 107 9.17 7.47 -9.63
C LEU A 107 10.35 7.87 -10.51
N GLU A 108 10.23 8.95 -11.27
CA GLU A 108 11.32 9.54 -12.06
C GLU A 108 12.52 9.89 -11.18
N GLN A 109 12.26 10.60 -10.08
CA GLN A 109 13.29 10.99 -9.13
C GLN A 109 13.92 9.77 -8.42
N LEU A 110 13.15 8.71 -8.16
CA LEU A 110 13.64 7.45 -7.59
C LEU A 110 14.37 6.53 -8.60
N THR A 111 14.24 6.79 -9.90
CA THR A 111 14.85 5.97 -10.97
C THR A 111 15.54 6.85 -12.01
N PRO A 112 16.56 7.64 -11.62
CA PRO A 112 17.23 8.55 -12.52
C PRO A 112 17.86 7.80 -13.71
N GLY A 113 17.83 8.43 -14.88
CA GLY A 113 18.38 7.87 -16.12
C GLY A 113 17.48 6.86 -16.84
N ARG A 114 16.31 6.53 -16.30
CA ARG A 114 15.32 5.69 -17.00
C ARG A 114 14.47 6.54 -17.95
N ASP A 115 14.36 6.10 -19.20
CA ASP A 115 13.52 6.77 -20.21
C ASP A 115 12.01 6.70 -19.87
N GLN A 116 11.26 7.68 -20.36
CA GLN A 116 9.82 7.81 -20.12
C GLN A 116 9.04 6.53 -20.44
N ARG A 117 9.31 5.90 -21.58
CA ARG A 117 8.54 4.74 -22.05
C ARG A 117 8.81 3.52 -21.18
N SER A 118 10.04 3.31 -20.74
CA SER A 118 10.40 2.24 -19.81
C SER A 118 9.86 2.47 -18.41
N ARG A 119 9.81 3.73 -17.95
CA ARG A 119 9.21 4.10 -16.67
C ARG A 119 7.70 3.89 -16.65
N GLN A 120 6.99 4.30 -17.71
CA GLN A 120 5.55 4.09 -17.84
C GLN A 120 5.16 2.60 -17.89
N ARG A 121 5.97 1.77 -18.58
CA ARG A 121 5.81 0.31 -18.56
C ARG A 121 6.00 -0.27 -17.17
N LEU A 122 7.03 0.19 -16.44
CA LEU A 122 7.25 -0.20 -15.04
C LEU A 122 6.05 0.19 -14.16
N LEU A 123 5.64 1.45 -14.20
CA LEU A 123 4.53 1.98 -13.41
C LEU A 123 3.28 1.13 -13.62
N THR A 124 2.90 0.91 -14.88
CA THR A 124 1.72 0.10 -15.23
C THR A 124 1.82 -1.34 -14.73
N ALA A 125 2.95 -2.02 -14.96
CA ALA A 125 3.13 -3.41 -14.56
C ALA A 125 3.22 -3.58 -13.03
N ALA A 126 3.86 -2.64 -12.34
CA ALA A 126 3.96 -2.65 -10.88
C ALA A 126 2.60 -2.35 -10.23
N LEU A 127 1.85 -1.35 -10.70
CA LEU A 127 0.53 -1.03 -10.16
C LEU A 127 -0.44 -2.21 -10.28
N ARG A 128 -0.45 -2.93 -11.42
CA ARG A 128 -1.24 -4.16 -11.58
C ARG A 128 -0.90 -5.21 -10.53
N ARG A 129 0.40 -5.43 -10.26
CA ARG A 129 0.87 -6.39 -9.24
C ARG A 129 0.52 -5.94 -7.81
N LEU A 130 0.72 -4.65 -7.52
CA LEU A 130 0.40 -4.05 -6.22
C LEU A 130 -1.11 -4.10 -5.94
N GLU A 131 -1.94 -3.85 -6.96
CA GLU A 131 -3.39 -3.94 -6.84
C GLU A 131 -3.86 -5.37 -6.65
N ALA A 132 -3.32 -6.33 -7.41
CA ALA A 132 -3.61 -7.75 -7.22
C ALA A 132 -3.28 -8.21 -5.79
N ALA A 133 -2.20 -7.68 -5.21
CA ALA A 133 -1.80 -7.92 -3.83
C ALA A 133 -2.51 -7.03 -2.78
N ARG A 134 -3.37 -6.08 -3.19
CA ARG A 134 -4.09 -5.12 -2.33
C ARG A 134 -3.18 -4.16 -1.53
N TRP A 135 -1.99 -3.87 -2.06
CA TRP A 135 -1.12 -2.80 -1.55
C TRP A 135 -1.59 -1.41 -2.01
N VAL A 136 -2.23 -1.34 -3.18
CA VAL A 136 -2.85 -0.13 -3.72
C VAL A 136 -4.24 -0.47 -4.26
N LEU A 137 -5.05 0.56 -4.47
CA LEU A 137 -6.34 0.46 -5.15
C LEU A 137 -6.33 1.48 -6.30
N GLN A 138 -6.66 1.04 -7.51
CA GLN A 138 -6.66 1.89 -8.69
C GLN A 138 -8.09 2.34 -9.05
N THR A 139 -8.19 3.56 -9.56
CA THR A 139 -9.37 4.10 -10.23
C THR A 139 -8.90 4.82 -11.51
N ALA A 140 -9.82 5.31 -12.34
CA ALA A 140 -9.44 5.97 -13.60
C ALA A 140 -8.48 7.15 -13.35
N GLY A 141 -7.21 6.98 -13.71
CA GLY A 141 -6.17 8.01 -13.59
C GLY A 141 -5.63 8.26 -12.18
N ARG A 142 -6.10 7.53 -11.16
CA ARG A 142 -5.72 7.74 -9.75
C ARG A 142 -5.42 6.45 -9.02
N VAL A 143 -4.61 6.56 -7.98
CA VAL A 143 -4.26 5.46 -7.07
C VAL A 143 -4.39 5.92 -5.62
N ARG A 144 -4.68 4.99 -4.71
CA ARG A 144 -4.62 5.18 -3.27
C ARG A 144 -4.03 3.95 -2.59
N LEU A 145 -3.64 4.08 -1.32
CA LEU A 145 -3.16 2.94 -0.54
C LEU A 145 -4.26 1.89 -0.35
N GLY A 146 -3.86 0.63 -0.43
CA GLY A 146 -4.74 -0.51 -0.26
C GLY A 146 -4.76 -1.03 1.18
N PRO A 147 -5.73 -1.88 1.53
CA PRO A 147 -5.97 -2.32 2.91
C PRO A 147 -4.78 -3.07 3.52
N ARG A 148 -3.87 -3.58 2.70
CA ARG A 148 -2.67 -4.27 3.19
C ARG A 148 -1.73 -3.34 3.95
N VAL A 149 -1.74 -2.02 3.73
CA VAL A 149 -0.88 -1.10 4.52
C VAL A 149 -1.24 -1.10 6.01
N ALA A 150 -2.51 -1.36 6.34
CA ALA A 150 -2.96 -1.45 7.72
C ALA A 150 -2.55 -2.77 8.40
N THR A 151 -1.96 -3.73 7.68
CA THR A 151 -1.36 -4.93 8.32
C THR A 151 0.00 -4.63 8.93
N TRP A 152 0.58 -3.46 8.67
CA TRP A 152 1.84 -3.10 9.29
C TRP A 152 1.70 -2.98 10.81
N GLY A 153 2.55 -3.71 11.53
CA GLY A 153 2.69 -3.55 12.97
C GLY A 153 3.39 -2.23 13.33
N PRO A 154 3.43 -1.85 14.62
CA PRO A 154 4.05 -0.59 15.05
C PRO A 154 5.53 -0.45 14.64
N LEU A 155 6.30 -1.55 14.69
CA LEU A 155 7.70 -1.56 14.28
C LEU A 155 7.85 -1.34 12.77
N GLU A 156 7.08 -2.06 11.96
CA GLU A 156 7.08 -1.92 10.50
C GLU A 156 6.66 -0.51 10.10
N LEU A 157 5.61 0.02 10.71
CA LEU A 157 5.16 1.39 10.45
C LEU A 157 6.22 2.42 10.81
N SER A 158 6.96 2.23 11.92
CA SER A 158 8.11 3.08 12.26
C SER A 158 9.18 3.05 11.17
N THR A 159 9.56 1.86 10.70
CA THR A 159 10.50 1.72 9.57
C THR A 159 9.98 2.39 8.30
N VAL A 160 8.71 2.20 7.95
CA VAL A 160 8.11 2.84 6.77
C VAL A 160 8.10 4.36 6.90
N ARG A 161 7.88 4.93 8.09
CA ARG A 161 7.98 6.39 8.32
C ARG A 161 9.38 6.91 8.05
N GLU A 162 10.41 6.21 8.52
CA GLU A 162 11.80 6.59 8.21
C GLU A 162 12.09 6.52 6.71
N LEU A 163 11.67 5.43 6.06
CA LEU A 163 11.80 5.28 4.61
C LEU A 163 11.06 6.38 3.86
N TRP A 164 9.85 6.75 4.29
CA TRP A 164 9.02 7.78 3.68
C TRP A 164 9.71 9.14 3.65
N ARG A 165 10.47 9.50 4.70
CA ARG A 165 11.23 10.76 4.75
C ARG A 165 12.35 10.84 3.73
N MET A 166 12.85 9.69 3.26
CA MET A 166 13.86 9.62 2.20
C MET A 166 13.26 9.64 0.79
N ILE A 167 11.94 9.49 0.66
CA ILE A 167 11.27 9.51 -0.65
C ILE A 167 11.15 10.97 -1.12
N PRO A 168 11.55 11.29 -2.36
CA PRO A 168 11.49 12.66 -2.86
C PRO A 168 10.08 13.25 -2.84
N ASP A 169 10.00 14.56 -2.64
CA ASP A 169 8.72 15.26 -2.68
C ASP A 169 8.22 15.36 -4.14
N PRO A 170 6.97 14.99 -4.46
CA PRO A 170 6.42 15.19 -5.80
C PRO A 170 6.46 16.64 -6.29
N ASP A 171 6.51 17.61 -5.38
CA ASP A 171 6.44 19.04 -5.66
C ASP A 171 7.79 19.76 -5.46
N SER A 172 8.89 19.02 -5.24
CA SER A 172 10.24 19.61 -4.99
C SER A 172 10.76 20.47 -6.14
N ASP A 173 10.43 20.14 -7.39
CA ASP A 173 10.81 20.90 -8.58
C ASP A 173 9.97 22.17 -8.80
N MET A 174 8.89 22.39 -8.03
CA MET A 174 8.06 23.59 -8.10
C MET A 174 8.53 24.73 -7.18
N ARG A 175 9.67 24.59 -6.48
CA ARG A 175 10.28 25.77 -5.82
C ARG A 175 10.62 26.78 -6.92
N PRO A 176 10.00 27.98 -6.95
CA PRO A 176 10.43 29.01 -7.87
C PRO A 176 11.91 29.26 -7.59
N GLN A 177 12.73 29.15 -8.63
CA GLN A 177 14.06 29.75 -8.63
C GLN A 177 13.84 31.20 -8.23
N ARG A 178 14.10 31.54 -6.95
CA ARG A 178 14.17 32.94 -6.55
C ARG A 178 15.22 33.52 -7.48
N GLN A 179 14.79 34.42 -8.35
CA GLN A 179 15.67 35.25 -9.14
C GLN A 179 16.59 35.97 -8.14
N GLU A 180 17.78 35.45 -7.93
CA GLU A 180 18.92 36.28 -7.54
C GLU A 180 19.34 37.03 -8.80
N ALA A 181 18.57 38.09 -9.07
CA ALA A 181 18.98 39.16 -9.93
C ALA A 181 19.66 40.22 -9.06
N ARG A 182 20.92 40.50 -9.44
CA ARG A 182 21.81 41.61 -9.05
C ARG A 182 22.84 41.33 -7.97
#